data_AF-A0A7X6L9F3-F1
#
_entry.id   AF-A0A7X6L9F3-F1
#
_cell.length_a   1.000
_cell.length_b   1.000
_cell.length_c   1.000
_cell.angle_alpha   90.00
_cell.angle_beta   90.00
_cell.angle_gamma   90.00
#
_symmetry.space_group_name_H-M   'P 1'
#
loop_
_entity.id
_entity.type
_entity.pdbx_description
1 polymer ?
#
loop_
_entity_poly.entity_id
_entity_poly.type
_entity_poly.pdbx_seq_one_letter_code
_entity_poly.pdbx_strand_id
1 'polypeptide(L)' 'MFNTTQLAMLLDELAHLSPNNDKEAEMLAVLRDAAEAAIRRNGYLWFSGD' A
#
# COMPACT_ATOMS: atom_id res chain seq x y z
N MET A 1 -5.36 6.63 -8.88
CA MET A 1 -5.64 7.33 -7.61
C MET A 1 -6.44 6.40 -6.71
N PHE A 2 -5.98 6.18 -5.49
CA PHE A 2 -6.66 5.35 -4.48
C PHE A 2 -7.16 6.26 -3.36
N ASN A 3 -8.47 6.22 -3.07
CA ASN A 3 -9.09 6.90 -1.94
C ASN A 3 -8.99 6.07 -0.65
N THR A 4 -9.40 6.62 0.49
CA THR A 4 -9.32 5.95 1.80
C THR A 4 -9.92 4.55 1.82
N THR A 5 -11.09 4.35 1.19
CA THR A 5 -11.74 3.03 1.13
C THR A 5 -10.91 2.05 0.31
N GLN A 6 -10.40 2.48 -0.84
CA GLN A 6 -9.56 1.65 -1.70
C GLN A 6 -8.21 1.34 -1.06
N LEU A 7 -7.65 2.27 -0.27
CA LEU A 7 -6.43 2.04 0.49
C LEU A 7 -6.66 1.05 1.65
N ALA A 8 -7.82 1.07 2.29
CA ALA A 8 -8.16 0.08 3.32
C ALA A 8 -8.27 -1.34 2.74
N MET A 9 -8.89 -1.48 1.56
CA MET A 9 -8.93 -2.77 0.85
C MET A 9 -7.53 -3.23 0.44
N LEU A 10 -6.70 -2.31 -0.08
CA LEU A 10 -5.31 -2.61 -0.43
C LEU A 10 -4.51 -3.10 0.80
N LEU A 11 -4.67 -2.47 1.96
CA LEU A 11 -4.00 -2.91 3.19
C LEU A 11 -4.42 -4.31 3.61
N ASP A 12 -5.70 -4.65 3.45
CA ASP A 12 -6.20 -6.00 3.71
C ASP A 12 -5.59 -7.02 2.74
N GLU A 13 -5.58 -6.72 1.43
CA GLU A 13 -4.92 -7.57 0.43
C GLU A 13 -3.43 -7.79 0.73
N LEU A 14 -2.70 -6.71 1.05
CA LEU A 14 -1.27 -6.76 1.39
C LEU A 14 -1.00 -7.64 2.63
N ALA A 15 -1.92 -7.70 3.60
CA ALA A 15 -1.78 -8.54 4.79
C ALA A 15 -1.85 -10.04 4.49
N HIS A 16 -2.45 -10.42 3.36
CA HIS A 16 -2.56 -11.81 2.92
C HIS A 16 -1.45 -12.24 1.96
N LEU A 17 -0.58 -11.31 1.53
CA LEU A 17 0.56 -11.61 0.67
C LEU A 17 1.75 -12.10 1.51
N SER A 18 2.39 -13.16 1.03
CA SER A 18 3.68 -13.63 1.54
C SER A 18 4.77 -13.30 0.53
N PRO A 19 5.81 -12.52 0.89
CA PRO A 19 6.88 -12.18 -0.05
C PRO A 19 7.70 -13.42 -0.41
N ASN A 20 8.08 -13.54 -1.68
CA ASN A 20 8.90 -14.64 -2.19
C ASN A 20 10.41 -14.36 -2.03
N ASN A 21 10.80 -13.12 -1.77
CA ASN A 21 12.18 -12.69 -1.55
C ASN A 21 12.24 -11.35 -0.79
N ASP A 22 13.45 -10.95 -0.38
CA ASP A 22 13.68 -9.73 0.40
C ASP A 22 13.27 -8.44 -0.34
N LYS A 23 13.44 -8.38 -1.66
CA LYS A 23 13.04 -7.21 -2.45
C LYS A 23 11.53 -7.06 -2.50
N GLU A 24 10.81 -8.17 -2.62
CA GLU A 24 9.35 -8.18 -2.57
C GLU A 24 8.87 -7.80 -1.17
N ALA A 25 9.52 -8.28 -0.12
CA ALA A 25 9.21 -7.90 1.26
C ALA A 25 9.36 -6.38 1.48
N GLU A 26 10.45 -5.80 0.98
CA GLU A 26 10.70 -4.36 1.05
C GLU A 26 9.64 -3.57 0.26
N MET A 27 9.30 -4.01 -0.95
CA MET A 27 8.26 -3.39 -1.76
C MET A 27 6.89 -3.41 -1.05
N LEU A 28 6.49 -4.56 -0.50
CA LEU A 28 5.22 -4.69 0.23
C LEU A 28 5.21 -3.79 1.48
N ALA A 29 6.32 -3.68 2.19
CA ALA A 29 6.46 -2.78 3.34
C ALA A 29 6.28 -1.31 2.94
N VAL A 30 6.94 -0.87 1.85
CA VAL A 30 6.80 0.50 1.33
C VAL A 30 5.36 0.78 0.91
N LEU A 31 4.69 -0.15 0.24
CA LEU A 31 3.30 -0.01 -0.18
C LEU A 31 2.35 0.13 1.02
N ARG A 32 2.56 -0.70 2.05
CA ARG A 32 1.79 -0.65 3.30
C ARG A 32 1.95 0.70 3.99
N ASP A 33 3.20 1.13 4.19
CA ASP A 33 3.50 2.37 4.89
C ASP A 33 2.94 3.59 4.17
N ALA A 34 3.01 3.61 2.83
CA ALA A 34 2.46 4.66 2.01
C ALA A 34 0.92 4.72 2.12
N ALA A 35 0.24 3.57 2.02
CA ALA A 35 -1.21 3.48 2.14
C ALA A 35 -1.71 3.94 3.51
N GLU A 36 -1.08 3.49 4.59
CA GLU A 36 -1.41 3.95 5.94
C GLU A 36 -1.17 5.46 6.11
N ALA A 37 -0.07 5.98 5.57
CA ALA A 37 0.27 7.40 5.66
C ALA A 37 -0.74 8.29 4.92
N ALA A 38 -1.31 7.82 3.81
CA ALA A 38 -2.38 8.53 3.10
C ALA A 38 -3.71 8.46 3.86
N ILE A 39 -4.09 7.30 4.40
CA ILE A 39 -5.30 7.15 5.23
C ILE A 39 -5.23 8.07 6.45
N ARG A 40 -4.12 8.08 7.19
CA ARG A 40 -3.93 8.93 8.38
C ARG A 40 -4.09 10.42 8.10
N ARG A 41 -3.84 10.85 6.86
CA ARG A 41 -3.93 12.25 6.43
C ARG A 41 -5.25 12.59 5.73
N ASN A 42 -6.21 11.66 5.66
CA ASN A 42 -7.40 11.75 4.79
C ASN A 42 -7.04 12.11 3.34
N GLY A 43 -5.88 11.62 2.88
CA GLY A 43 -5.33 11.88 1.56
C GLY A 43 -5.64 10.77 0.57
N TYR A 44 -4.96 10.83 -0.58
CA TYR A 44 -5.04 9.84 -1.64
C TYR A 44 -3.65 9.39 -2.05
N LEU A 45 -3.55 8.19 -2.60
CA LEU A 45 -2.31 7.68 -3.16
C LEU A 45 -2.41 7.64 -4.69
N TRP A 46 -1.39 8.17 -5.36
CA TRP A 46 -1.26 8.13 -6.80
C TRP A 46 0.01 7.37 -7.17
N PHE A 47 -0.16 6.27 -7.90
CA PHE A 47 0.95 5.56 -8.52
C PHE A 47 1.12 6.12 -9.94
N SER A 48 2.18 6.89 -10.18
CA SER A 48 2.66 7.17 -11.53
C SER A 48 3.71 6.09 -11.84
N GLY A 49 3.28 5.03 -12.51
CA GLY A 49 4.23 4.13 -13.15
C GLY A 49 4.94 4.89 -14.27
N ASP A 50 6.25 4.75 -14.34
CA ASP A 50 7.00 4.92 -15.59
C ASP A 50 7.11 3.53 -16.24
#